data_AF-A0A920Q8I7-F1
#
_entry.id   AF-A0A920Q8I7-F1
#
_cell.length_a   1.000
_cell.length_b   1.000
_cell.length_c   1.000
_cell.angle_alpha   90.00
_cell.angle_beta   90.00
_cell.angle_gamma   90.00
#
_symmetry.space_group_name_H-M   'P 1'
#
loop_
_entity.id
_entity.type
_entity.pdbx_description
1 polymer ?
#
loop_
_entity_poly.entity_id
_entity_poly.type
_entity_poly.pdbx_seq_one_letter_code
_entity_poly.pdbx_strand_id
1 'polypeptide(L)'
;MTFPGTGIPVGAPAVTRVPRRMIIESALEAYEAHGLESGQEIIVELSVPTGEEVALKTTNARLGVIGGISILGSTGVVQPYSTAAWRASVNLAIDVAATNQIEHMVLATGLQSEAFTKNHLDLPDMAYVGVGIFSGAALKRCVSKGIKRAVHVGMIGKFSKMAEGYFVTHVAGNKVDTTFLAGLAGSCGASESLQNEMAATTSGRHFGEIALANNQLKLFTVMSQMVCDESHKLLGEDADKLIVDAMCFDFDGTLLGYASTSPEGIPLVSVSERSPNG
;
A
#
# COMPACT_ATOMS: atom_id res chain seq x y z
N MET A 1 8.13 -13.92 -17.21
CA MET A 1 7.65 -12.95 -18.22
C MET A 1 7.10 -11.71 -17.52
N THR A 2 7.18 -10.54 -18.15
CA THR A 2 6.73 -9.23 -17.64
C THR A 2 5.41 -8.75 -18.29
N PHE A 3 4.59 -8.01 -17.55
CA PHE A 3 3.46 -7.21 -18.06
C PHE A 3 3.84 -5.73 -18.33
N PRO A 4 2.98 -4.95 -19.02
CA PRO A 4 3.19 -3.51 -19.23
C PRO A 4 3.39 -2.72 -17.93
N GLY A 5 4.19 -1.64 -18.00
CA GLY A 5 4.37 -0.69 -16.89
C GLY A 5 5.59 -0.95 -16.00
N THR A 6 6.25 -2.11 -16.15
CA THR A 6 7.48 -2.47 -15.42
C THR A 6 8.74 -1.73 -15.89
N GLY A 7 8.66 -0.98 -17.00
CA GLY A 7 9.83 -0.42 -17.69
C GLY A 7 10.65 -1.46 -18.47
N ILE A 8 10.11 -2.68 -18.63
CA ILE A 8 10.70 -3.79 -19.37
C ILE A 8 9.72 -4.18 -20.49
N PRO A 9 10.20 -4.49 -21.72
CA PRO A 9 9.33 -4.98 -22.79
C PRO A 9 8.51 -6.20 -22.33
N VAL A 10 7.23 -6.24 -22.69
CA VAL A 10 6.31 -7.33 -22.34
C VAL A 10 6.87 -8.66 -22.84
N GLY A 11 6.80 -9.70 -22.00
CA GLY A 11 7.31 -11.04 -22.34
C GLY A 11 8.84 -11.20 -22.21
N ALA A 12 9.60 -10.12 -22.00
CA ALA A 12 11.03 -10.20 -21.78
C ALA A 12 11.37 -10.72 -20.36
N PRO A 13 12.61 -11.19 -20.13
CA PRO A 13 13.12 -11.45 -18.78
C PRO A 13 13.04 -10.19 -17.92
N ALA A 14 12.67 -10.33 -16.65
CA ALA A 14 12.45 -9.23 -15.70
C ALA A 14 13.77 -8.62 -15.19
N VAL A 15 14.63 -8.17 -16.11
CA VAL A 15 15.91 -7.51 -15.85
C VAL A 15 15.81 -6.04 -16.26
N THR A 16 15.97 -5.14 -15.29
CA THR A 16 15.90 -3.70 -15.54
C THR A 16 17.12 -3.17 -16.30
N ARG A 17 17.05 -1.94 -16.84
CA ARG A 17 18.10 -1.32 -17.67
C ARG A 17 19.48 -1.31 -17.02
N VAL A 18 19.57 -0.90 -15.75
CA VAL A 18 20.87 -0.75 -15.06
C VAL A 18 21.52 -2.12 -14.78
N PRO A 19 20.83 -3.11 -14.18
CA PRO A 19 21.40 -4.44 -14.01
C PRO A 19 21.77 -5.08 -15.34
N ARG A 20 20.95 -4.91 -16.39
CA ARG A 20 21.27 -5.40 -17.74
C ARG A 20 22.59 -4.82 -18.26
N ARG A 21 22.80 -3.51 -18.08
CA ARG A 21 24.06 -2.85 -18.44
C ARG A 21 25.23 -3.41 -17.63
N MET A 22 25.09 -3.53 -16.31
CA MET A 22 26.14 -4.06 -15.42
C MET A 22 26.55 -5.48 -15.78
N ILE A 23 25.58 -6.36 -16.09
CA ILE A 23 25.84 -7.73 -16.53
C ILE A 23 26.69 -7.74 -17.82
N ILE A 24 26.34 -6.88 -18.79
CA ILE A 24 27.06 -6.77 -20.05
C ILE A 24 28.48 -6.23 -19.82
N GLU A 25 28.62 -5.17 -19.03
CA GLU A 25 29.92 -4.58 -18.67
C GLU A 25 30.84 -5.61 -18.01
N SER A 26 30.34 -6.35 -17.00
CA SER A 26 31.13 -7.40 -16.35
C SER A 26 31.49 -8.57 -17.27
N ALA A 27 30.60 -8.95 -18.20
CA ALA A 27 30.91 -9.99 -19.18
C ALA A 27 32.01 -9.55 -20.15
N LEU A 28 32.00 -8.28 -20.58
CA LEU A 28 33.03 -7.70 -21.46
C LEU A 28 34.37 -7.54 -20.74
N GLU A 29 34.38 -7.09 -19.49
CA GLU A 29 35.60 -7.02 -18.67
C GLU A 29 36.24 -8.41 -18.51
N ALA A 30 35.43 -9.44 -18.24
CA ALA A 30 35.91 -10.81 -18.16
C ALA A 30 36.44 -11.32 -19.50
N TYR A 31 35.76 -10.97 -20.61
CA TYR A 31 36.17 -11.32 -21.97
C TYR A 31 37.57 -10.75 -22.30
N GLU A 32 37.78 -9.47 -22.03
CA GLU A 32 39.07 -8.78 -22.24
C GLU A 32 40.17 -9.36 -21.35
N ALA A 33 39.88 -9.59 -20.07
CA ALA A 33 40.84 -10.14 -19.11
C ALA A 33 41.35 -11.54 -19.47
N HIS A 34 40.57 -12.32 -20.21
CA HIS A 34 40.93 -13.67 -20.66
C HIS A 34 41.52 -13.70 -22.08
N GLY A 35 41.79 -12.54 -22.69
CA GLY A 35 42.50 -12.44 -23.97
C GLY A 35 41.73 -13.00 -25.17
N LEU A 36 40.39 -13.01 -25.10
CA LEU A 36 39.57 -13.42 -26.23
C LEU A 36 39.68 -12.38 -27.36
N GLU A 37 39.94 -12.83 -28.58
CA GLU A 37 40.23 -11.95 -29.72
C GLU A 37 38.96 -11.29 -30.26
N SER A 38 39.09 -10.13 -30.92
CA SER A 38 37.95 -9.45 -31.55
C SER A 38 37.30 -10.36 -32.60
N GLY A 39 36.04 -10.76 -32.37
CA GLY A 39 35.28 -11.66 -33.26
C GLY A 39 34.87 -13.00 -32.64
N GLN A 40 35.28 -13.31 -31.40
CA GLN A 40 34.74 -14.47 -30.68
C GLN A 40 33.46 -14.06 -29.93
N GLU A 41 32.39 -14.83 -30.10
CA GLU A 41 31.13 -14.58 -29.40
C GLU A 41 31.08 -15.38 -28.10
N ILE A 42 30.67 -14.72 -27.00
CA ILE A 42 30.33 -15.39 -25.75
C ILE A 42 28.84 -15.28 -25.50
N ILE A 43 28.23 -16.41 -25.10
CA ILE A 43 26.84 -16.45 -24.65
C ILE A 43 26.86 -16.62 -23.13
N VAL A 44 26.29 -15.65 -22.42
CA VAL A 44 26.13 -15.69 -20.97
C VAL A 44 24.67 -15.99 -20.64
N GLU A 45 24.42 -17.15 -20.07
CA GLU A 45 23.12 -17.52 -19.52
C GLU A 45 23.10 -17.28 -18.01
N LEU A 46 22.14 -16.49 -17.54
CA LEU A 46 21.90 -16.27 -16.12
C LEU A 46 20.69 -17.09 -15.68
N SER A 47 20.88 -17.93 -14.68
CA SER A 47 19.81 -18.72 -14.07
C SER A 47 19.70 -18.44 -12.57
N VAL A 48 18.47 -18.46 -12.06
CA VAL A 48 18.17 -18.43 -10.64
C VAL A 48 17.43 -19.73 -10.33
N PRO A 49 18.14 -20.80 -9.88
CA PRO A 49 17.57 -22.15 -9.83
C PRO A 49 16.25 -22.27 -9.04
N THR A 50 16.09 -21.49 -7.97
CA THR A 50 14.87 -21.45 -7.14
C THR A 50 14.02 -20.20 -7.39
N GLY A 51 14.22 -19.53 -8.52
CA GLY A 51 13.61 -18.23 -8.81
C GLY A 51 12.09 -18.26 -8.82
N GLU A 52 11.48 -19.33 -9.31
CA GLU A 52 10.02 -19.48 -9.33
C GLU A 52 9.45 -19.65 -7.92
N GLU A 53 10.04 -20.53 -7.09
CA GLU A 53 9.64 -20.73 -5.69
C GLU A 53 9.80 -19.46 -4.86
N VAL A 54 10.90 -18.74 -5.05
CA VAL A 54 11.16 -17.46 -4.37
C VAL A 54 10.15 -16.42 -4.82
N ALA A 55 9.80 -16.36 -6.11
CA ALA A 55 8.85 -15.39 -6.65
C ALA A 55 7.47 -15.46 -6.00
N LEU A 56 7.01 -16.67 -5.62
CA LEU A 56 5.74 -16.86 -4.90
C LEU A 56 5.69 -16.13 -3.56
N LYS A 57 6.85 -15.85 -2.95
CA LYS A 57 6.98 -15.14 -1.67
C LYS A 57 7.28 -13.64 -1.86
N THR A 58 7.13 -13.13 -3.07
CA THR A 58 7.43 -11.73 -3.42
C THR A 58 6.20 -11.03 -3.99
N THR A 59 6.32 -9.71 -4.19
CA THR A 59 5.31 -8.92 -4.89
C THR A 59 5.42 -9.00 -6.42
N ASN A 60 6.32 -9.83 -6.98
CA ASN A 60 6.59 -9.90 -8.42
C ASN A 60 5.34 -10.20 -9.24
N ALA A 61 4.50 -11.15 -8.82
CA ALA A 61 3.28 -11.49 -9.56
C ALA A 61 2.34 -10.29 -9.71
N ARG A 62 2.22 -9.46 -8.66
CA ARG A 62 1.41 -8.23 -8.68
C ARG A 62 2.02 -7.15 -9.58
N LEU A 63 3.34 -7.11 -9.67
CA LEU A 63 4.08 -6.25 -10.60
C LEU A 63 4.11 -6.82 -12.02
N GLY A 64 3.40 -7.93 -12.26
CA GLY A 64 3.29 -8.56 -13.56
C GLY A 64 4.51 -9.37 -13.98
N VAL A 65 5.29 -9.84 -13.02
CA VAL A 65 6.42 -10.75 -13.23
C VAL A 65 6.00 -12.15 -12.81
N ILE A 66 5.85 -13.04 -13.80
CA ILE A 66 5.39 -14.42 -13.63
C ILE A 66 6.51 -15.42 -13.98
N GLY A 67 6.60 -16.51 -13.22
CA GLY A 67 7.53 -17.63 -13.47
C GLY A 67 8.98 -17.37 -13.07
N GLY A 68 9.23 -16.41 -12.17
CA GLY A 68 10.59 -16.11 -11.70
C GLY A 68 10.71 -14.78 -10.95
N ILE A 69 11.93 -14.46 -10.51
CA ILE A 69 12.24 -13.21 -9.83
C ILE A 69 12.68 -12.10 -10.81
N SER A 70 12.54 -10.86 -10.34
CA SER A 70 13.10 -9.68 -11.02
C SER A 70 14.58 -9.46 -10.63
N ILE A 71 15.43 -9.15 -11.61
CA ILE A 71 16.81 -8.66 -11.39
C ILE A 71 16.78 -7.12 -11.48
N LEU A 72 16.87 -6.48 -10.32
CA LEU A 72 16.62 -5.05 -10.12
C LEU A 72 17.82 -4.38 -9.43
N GLY A 73 17.96 -3.07 -9.64
CA GLY A 73 18.95 -2.23 -8.93
C GLY A 73 19.33 -0.98 -9.71
N SER A 74 19.60 0.13 -9.03
CA SER A 74 20.05 1.38 -9.68
C SER A 74 21.55 1.65 -9.52
N THR A 75 22.18 1.06 -8.48
CA THR A 75 23.57 1.32 -8.11
C THR A 75 24.41 0.06 -7.95
N GLY A 76 23.80 -1.13 -7.99
CA GLY A 76 24.48 -2.40 -7.68
C GLY A 76 24.74 -2.63 -6.19
N VAL A 77 24.40 -1.66 -5.33
CA VAL A 77 24.55 -1.77 -3.87
C VAL A 77 23.19 -2.07 -3.23
N VAL A 78 23.11 -3.14 -2.45
CA VAL A 78 21.92 -3.46 -1.65
C VAL A 78 21.91 -2.57 -0.41
N GLN A 79 21.02 -1.58 -0.38
CA GLN A 79 20.69 -0.88 0.86
C GLN A 79 19.64 -1.70 1.63
N PRO A 80 19.92 -2.15 2.86
CA PRO A 80 18.91 -2.81 3.68
C PRO A 80 17.73 -1.87 3.92
N TYR A 81 16.50 -2.37 3.70
CA TYR A 81 15.18 -1.75 3.92
C TYR A 81 15.21 -0.24 4.27
N SER A 82 15.55 0.60 3.29
CA SER A 82 15.45 2.04 3.48
C SER A 82 14.01 2.50 3.23
N THR A 83 13.58 3.51 3.99
CA THR A 83 12.34 4.29 3.77
C THR A 83 12.16 4.67 2.29
N ALA A 84 13.26 4.99 1.61
CA ALA A 84 13.26 5.34 0.18
C ALA A 84 12.97 4.15 -0.73
N ALA A 85 13.58 2.98 -0.47
CA ALA A 85 13.35 1.76 -1.24
C ALA A 85 11.89 1.29 -1.13
N TRP A 86 11.31 1.35 0.07
CA TRP A 86 9.89 1.03 0.27
C TRP A 86 8.96 2.01 -0.46
N ARG A 87 9.24 3.32 -0.40
CA ARG A 87 8.45 4.30 -1.15
C ARG A 87 8.53 4.06 -2.66
N ALA A 88 9.70 3.67 -3.17
CA ALA A 88 9.88 3.36 -4.58
C ALA A 88 9.07 2.14 -5.01
N SER A 89 8.98 1.09 -4.18
CA SER A 89 8.17 -0.10 -4.49
C SER A 89 6.67 0.21 -4.51
N VAL A 90 6.18 1.04 -3.57
CA VAL A 90 4.78 1.51 -3.56
C VAL A 90 4.45 2.30 -4.84
N ASN A 91 5.33 3.24 -5.22
CA ASN A 91 5.13 4.01 -6.45
C ASN A 91 5.11 3.11 -7.70
N LEU A 92 6.00 2.12 -7.78
CA LEU A 92 6.05 1.18 -8.89
C LEU A 92 4.76 0.33 -8.96
N ALA A 93 4.24 -0.13 -7.83
CA ALA A 93 2.98 -0.88 -7.80
C ALA A 93 1.82 -0.06 -8.37
N ILE A 94 1.71 1.23 -7.98
CA ILE A 94 0.69 2.14 -8.49
C ILE A 94 0.88 2.41 -9.99
N ASP A 95 2.13 2.56 -10.45
CA ASP A 95 2.43 2.76 -11.87
C ASP A 95 2.02 1.56 -12.73
N VAL A 96 2.33 0.35 -12.26
CA VAL A 96 1.94 -0.90 -12.93
C VAL A 96 0.43 -1.00 -12.96
N ALA A 97 -0.26 -0.76 -11.85
CA ALA A 97 -1.72 -0.80 -11.78
C ALA A 97 -2.36 0.20 -12.76
N ALA A 98 -1.91 1.46 -12.75
CA ALA A 98 -2.40 2.49 -13.67
C ALA A 98 -2.15 2.13 -15.14
N THR A 99 -0.99 1.57 -15.47
CA THR A 99 -0.65 1.14 -16.84
C THR A 99 -1.56 0.00 -17.32
N ASN A 100 -2.03 -0.84 -16.40
CA ASN A 100 -2.96 -1.93 -16.67
C ASN A 100 -4.42 -1.53 -16.42
N GLN A 101 -4.74 -0.24 -16.50
CA GLN A 101 -6.11 0.30 -16.45
C GLN A 101 -6.87 0.00 -15.14
N ILE A 102 -6.14 -0.22 -14.04
CA ILE A 102 -6.76 -0.25 -12.71
C ILE A 102 -7.14 1.18 -12.33
N GLU A 103 -8.42 1.42 -12.06
CA GLU A 103 -8.94 2.75 -11.71
C GLU A 103 -9.22 2.91 -10.21
N HIS A 104 -9.30 1.81 -9.46
CA HIS A 104 -9.57 1.77 -8.03
C HIS A 104 -8.42 1.07 -7.28
N MET A 105 -7.68 1.81 -6.45
CA MET A 105 -6.53 1.30 -5.69
C MET A 105 -6.83 1.14 -4.20
N VAL A 106 -6.37 0.05 -3.60
CA VAL A 106 -6.38 -0.20 -2.15
C VAL A 106 -5.01 0.13 -1.56
N LEU A 107 -4.98 1.13 -0.68
CA LEU A 107 -3.79 1.64 -0.01
C LEU A 107 -3.75 1.14 1.44
N ALA A 108 -3.25 -0.08 1.63
CA ALA A 108 -3.27 -0.75 2.93
C ALA A 108 -2.06 -0.40 3.79
N THR A 109 -2.30 0.00 5.04
CA THR A 109 -1.23 0.33 6.00
C THR A 109 -0.50 -0.91 6.56
N GLY A 110 -1.03 -2.11 6.32
CA GLY A 110 -0.44 -3.38 6.74
C GLY A 110 -1.08 -4.58 6.04
N LEU A 111 -0.40 -5.73 6.10
CA LEU A 111 -0.80 -6.97 5.39
C LEU A 111 -2.18 -7.48 5.84
N GLN A 112 -2.48 -7.43 7.14
CA GLN A 112 -3.79 -7.84 7.66
C GLN A 112 -4.91 -6.95 7.12
N SER A 113 -4.72 -5.62 7.16
CA SER A 113 -5.69 -4.65 6.61
C SER A 113 -5.94 -4.87 5.12
N GLU A 114 -4.89 -5.19 4.35
CA GLU A 114 -5.02 -5.57 2.94
C GLU A 114 -5.91 -6.81 2.77
N ALA A 115 -5.64 -7.86 3.54
CA ALA A 115 -6.38 -9.11 3.49
C ALA A 115 -7.86 -8.93 3.87
N PHE A 116 -8.15 -8.15 4.93
CA PHE A 116 -9.53 -7.88 5.35
C PHE A 116 -10.33 -7.17 4.26
N THR A 117 -9.72 -6.21 3.56
CA THR A 117 -10.38 -5.46 2.47
C THR A 117 -10.88 -6.37 1.37
N LYS A 118 -10.20 -7.49 1.09
CA LYS A 118 -10.60 -8.43 0.04
C LYS A 118 -11.98 -9.02 0.27
N ASN A 119 -12.49 -9.03 1.50
CA ASN A 119 -13.87 -9.48 1.82
C ASN A 119 -14.93 -8.41 1.56
N HIS A 120 -14.51 -7.17 1.29
CA HIS A 120 -15.38 -6.01 1.17
C HIS A 120 -15.34 -5.36 -0.22
N LEU A 121 -14.26 -5.54 -0.97
CA LEU A 121 -14.11 -5.01 -2.33
C LEU A 121 -13.79 -6.15 -3.29
N ASP A 122 -14.48 -6.18 -4.43
CA ASP A 122 -14.18 -7.07 -5.55
C ASP A 122 -13.23 -6.37 -6.51
N LEU A 123 -11.93 -6.51 -6.25
CA LEU A 123 -10.87 -5.90 -7.04
C LEU A 123 -9.79 -6.94 -7.37
N PRO A 124 -9.11 -6.83 -8.52
CA PRO A 124 -7.99 -7.71 -8.84
C PRO A 124 -6.80 -7.47 -7.88
N ASP A 125 -5.96 -8.47 -7.69
CA ASP A 125 -4.78 -8.39 -6.81
C ASP A 125 -3.85 -7.20 -7.10
N MET A 126 -3.78 -6.77 -8.37
CA MET A 126 -2.98 -5.62 -8.80
C MET A 126 -3.46 -4.28 -8.19
N ALA A 127 -4.72 -4.20 -7.76
CA ALA A 127 -5.28 -3.03 -7.09
C ALA A 127 -4.75 -2.85 -5.65
N TYR A 128 -4.12 -3.87 -5.06
CA TYR A 128 -3.74 -3.88 -3.66
C TYR A 128 -2.24 -3.58 -3.47
N VAL A 129 -1.96 -2.50 -2.73
CA VAL A 129 -0.60 -2.11 -2.36
C VAL A 129 -0.48 -1.83 -0.87
N GLY A 130 0.49 -2.50 -0.23
CA GLY A 130 0.91 -2.21 1.14
C GLY A 130 1.72 -0.91 1.20
N VAL A 131 1.08 0.19 1.58
CA VAL A 131 1.73 1.53 1.66
C VAL A 131 2.53 1.72 2.94
N GLY A 132 2.25 0.92 3.98
CA GLY A 132 2.91 1.02 5.27
C GLY A 132 2.71 2.39 5.89
N ILE A 133 3.77 3.21 5.92
CA ILE A 133 3.75 4.56 6.48
C ILE A 133 3.52 5.69 5.47
N PHE A 134 3.45 5.40 4.17
CA PHE A 134 3.50 6.42 3.11
C PHE A 134 2.14 6.70 2.44
N SER A 135 1.05 6.71 3.21
CA SER A 135 -0.30 6.91 2.68
C SER A 135 -0.43 8.15 1.79
N GLY A 136 0.14 9.28 2.22
CA GLY A 136 0.03 10.53 1.46
C GLY A 136 0.86 10.55 0.17
N ALA A 137 2.02 9.92 0.17
CA ALA A 137 2.83 9.79 -1.05
C ALA A 137 2.15 8.86 -2.06
N ALA A 138 1.53 7.78 -1.60
CA ALA A 138 0.73 6.88 -2.43
C ALA A 138 -0.48 7.61 -3.03
N LEU A 139 -1.20 8.41 -2.24
CA LEU A 139 -2.34 9.18 -2.71
C LEU A 139 -1.96 10.17 -3.83
N LYS A 140 -0.88 10.93 -3.63
CA LYS A 140 -0.33 11.83 -4.66
C LYS A 140 0.11 11.07 -5.91
N ARG A 141 0.63 9.85 -5.74
CA ARG A 141 1.02 9.00 -6.87
C ARG A 141 -0.21 8.56 -7.68
N CYS A 142 -1.29 8.14 -7.01
CA CYS A 142 -2.56 7.80 -7.65
C CYS A 142 -3.07 8.95 -8.53
N VAL A 143 -3.13 10.17 -8.00
CA VAL A 143 -3.49 11.38 -8.78
C VAL A 143 -2.57 11.54 -9.99
N SER A 144 -1.25 11.53 -9.80
CA SER A 144 -0.28 11.73 -10.88
C SER A 144 -0.37 10.66 -11.99
N LYS A 145 -0.97 9.51 -11.70
CA LYS A 145 -1.15 8.38 -12.61
C LYS A 145 -2.57 8.23 -13.12
N GLY A 146 -3.46 9.16 -12.79
CA GLY A 146 -4.83 9.19 -13.30
C GLY A 146 -5.76 8.13 -12.72
N ILE A 147 -5.38 7.50 -11.60
CA ILE A 147 -6.27 6.63 -10.81
C ILE A 147 -7.50 7.44 -10.39
N LYS A 148 -8.70 6.85 -10.49
CA LYS A 148 -9.96 7.54 -10.23
C LYS A 148 -10.43 7.43 -8.79
N ARG A 149 -10.05 6.35 -8.11
CA ARG A 149 -10.48 6.04 -6.76
C ARG A 149 -9.37 5.40 -5.95
N ALA A 150 -9.19 5.81 -4.70
CA ALA A 150 -8.25 5.20 -3.78
C ALA A 150 -8.87 5.04 -2.39
N VAL A 151 -8.72 3.86 -1.79
CA VAL A 151 -9.19 3.58 -0.44
C VAL A 151 -8.02 3.41 0.52
N HIS A 152 -7.99 4.24 1.56
CA HIS A 152 -7.13 4.02 2.72
C HIS A 152 -7.70 2.87 3.54
N VAL A 153 -6.85 1.89 3.86
CA VAL A 153 -7.24 0.79 4.75
C VAL A 153 -6.27 0.61 5.89
N GLY A 154 -6.80 0.54 7.11
CA GLY A 154 -5.99 0.40 8.28
C GLY A 154 -6.79 0.23 9.56
N MET A 155 -6.08 0.39 10.67
CA MET A 155 -6.63 0.29 12.02
C MET A 155 -6.53 1.66 12.70
N ILE A 156 -7.23 1.79 13.82
CA ILE A 156 -7.36 3.02 14.61
C ILE A 156 -6.03 3.78 14.82
N GLY A 157 -4.92 3.10 15.12
CA GLY A 157 -3.65 3.79 15.38
C GLY A 157 -3.03 4.48 14.16
N LYS A 158 -3.34 4.04 12.94
CA LYS A 158 -2.93 4.72 11.70
C LYS A 158 -3.96 5.74 11.26
N PHE A 159 -5.25 5.40 11.44
CA PHE A 159 -6.37 6.25 11.06
C PHE A 159 -6.44 7.51 11.93
N SER A 160 -6.14 7.42 13.22
CA SER A 160 -6.10 8.59 14.11
C SER A 160 -5.13 9.63 13.57
N LYS A 161 -3.93 9.20 13.20
CA LYS A 161 -2.89 10.08 12.64
C LYS A 161 -3.31 10.72 11.32
N MET A 162 -3.92 9.94 10.43
CA MET A 162 -4.40 10.45 9.15
C MET A 162 -5.57 11.44 9.35
N ALA A 163 -6.45 11.19 10.32
CA ALA A 163 -7.52 12.09 10.71
C ALA A 163 -7.00 13.41 11.32
N GLU A 164 -5.80 13.40 11.89
CA GLU A 164 -5.06 14.60 12.35
C GLU A 164 -4.24 15.26 11.22
N GLY A 165 -4.28 14.74 9.99
CA GLY A 165 -3.53 15.27 8.84
C GLY A 165 -2.11 14.70 8.68
N TYR A 166 -1.69 13.74 9.51
CA TYR A 166 -0.36 13.11 9.42
C TYR A 166 -0.37 11.87 8.50
N PHE A 167 0.03 12.08 7.25
CA PHE A 167 0.08 11.03 6.22
C PHE A 167 1.43 10.30 6.08
N VAL A 168 2.42 10.65 6.91
CA VAL A 168 3.62 9.84 7.16
C VAL A 168 3.49 9.23 8.55
N THR A 169 3.16 7.95 8.64
CA THR A 169 2.67 7.35 9.90
C THR A 169 3.75 6.67 10.75
N HIS A 170 5.02 7.07 10.62
CA HIS A 170 6.14 6.47 11.38
C HIS A 170 6.03 6.75 12.90
N VAL A 171 6.66 5.88 13.69
CA VAL A 171 6.56 5.79 15.16
C VAL A 171 7.54 6.74 15.88
N ALA A 172 8.58 7.23 15.20
CA ALA A 172 9.52 8.18 15.78
C ALA A 172 8.91 9.60 15.82
N GLY A 173 8.13 9.89 16.86
CA GLY A 173 7.65 11.24 17.19
C GLY A 173 6.16 11.32 17.57
N ASN A 174 5.29 10.52 16.93
CA ASN A 174 3.84 10.64 17.10
C ASN A 174 3.27 9.33 17.69
N LYS A 175 3.09 9.29 19.02
CA LYS A 175 2.22 8.28 19.65
C LYS A 175 0.78 8.49 19.16
N VAL A 176 -0.09 7.50 19.33
CA VAL A 176 -1.53 7.72 19.11
C VAL A 176 -1.97 8.82 20.07
N ASP A 177 -2.53 9.91 19.56
CA ASP A 177 -3.10 10.96 20.40
C ASP A 177 -4.46 10.49 20.94
N THR A 178 -4.42 9.93 22.15
CA THR A 178 -5.61 9.45 22.83
C THR A 178 -6.47 10.59 23.36
N THR A 179 -5.92 11.80 23.50
CA THR A 179 -6.68 13.00 23.89
C THR A 179 -7.54 13.46 22.73
N PHE A 180 -6.95 13.52 21.53
CA PHE A 180 -7.69 13.79 20.29
C PHE A 180 -8.82 12.78 20.08
N LEU A 181 -8.52 11.48 20.18
CA LEU A 181 -9.52 10.43 19.99
C LEU A 181 -10.63 10.48 21.07
N ALA A 182 -10.29 10.81 22.32
CA ALA A 182 -11.28 10.97 23.40
C ALA A 182 -12.20 12.18 23.13
N GLY A 183 -11.67 13.31 22.66
CA GLY A 183 -12.49 14.45 22.23
C GLY A 183 -13.42 14.11 21.07
N LEU A 184 -12.94 13.28 20.13
CA LEU A 184 -13.77 12.77 19.04
C LEU A 184 -14.88 11.84 19.55
N ALA A 185 -14.58 10.99 20.54
CA ALA A 185 -15.58 10.16 21.21
C ALA A 185 -16.63 11.01 21.93
N GLY A 186 -16.22 12.11 22.59
CA GLY A 186 -17.12 13.08 23.19
C GLY A 186 -18.08 13.70 22.17
N SER A 187 -17.57 14.07 21.00
CA SER A 187 -18.39 14.56 19.88
C SER A 187 -19.36 13.50 19.33
N CYS A 188 -19.09 12.22 19.61
CA CYS A 188 -19.96 11.09 19.27
C CYS A 188 -20.93 10.69 20.40
N GLY A 189 -20.90 11.37 21.55
CA GLY A 189 -21.81 11.14 22.68
C GLY A 189 -21.22 10.38 23.85
N ALA A 190 -19.89 10.15 23.89
CA ALA A 190 -19.25 9.57 25.07
C ALA A 190 -19.35 10.52 26.28
N SER A 191 -19.67 9.97 27.46
CA SER A 191 -19.67 10.74 28.70
C SER A 191 -18.26 11.24 29.05
N GLU A 192 -18.15 12.30 29.86
CA GLU A 192 -16.84 12.77 30.34
C GLU A 192 -16.05 11.67 31.07
N SER A 193 -16.74 10.80 31.83
CA SER A 193 -16.11 9.67 32.50
C SER A 193 -15.46 8.70 31.50
N LEU A 194 -16.16 8.38 30.42
CA LEU A 194 -15.68 7.47 29.37
C LEU A 194 -14.55 8.12 28.56
N GLN A 195 -14.66 9.42 28.25
CA GLN A 195 -13.58 10.16 27.58
C GLN A 195 -12.29 10.14 28.40
N ASN A 196 -12.37 10.35 29.72
CA ASN A 196 -11.22 10.30 30.61
C ASN A 196 -10.59 8.89 30.66
N GLU A 197 -11.42 7.84 30.71
CA GLU A 197 -10.96 6.45 30.66
C GLU A 197 -10.22 6.15 29.34
N MET A 198 -10.81 6.56 28.21
CA MET A 198 -10.24 6.36 26.88
C MET A 198 -8.94 7.15 26.67
N ALA A 199 -8.87 8.39 27.16
CA ALA A 199 -7.67 9.24 27.07
C ALA A 199 -6.48 8.66 27.84
N ALA A 200 -6.73 7.93 28.94
CA ALA A 200 -5.71 7.30 29.77
C ALA A 200 -5.05 6.05 29.14
N THR A 201 -5.53 5.59 27.99
CA THR A 201 -4.96 4.43 27.30
C THR A 201 -3.57 4.74 26.71
N THR A 202 -2.76 3.69 26.52
CA THR A 202 -1.38 3.81 26.03
C THR A 202 -1.21 3.40 24.55
N SER A 203 -2.25 2.82 23.95
CA SER A 203 -2.24 2.36 22.57
C SER A 203 -3.60 2.54 21.91
N GLY A 204 -3.60 2.76 20.60
CA GLY A 204 -4.84 2.82 19.82
C GLY A 204 -5.66 1.53 19.90
N ARG A 205 -5.02 0.37 20.07
CA ARG A 205 -5.73 -0.91 20.25
C ARG A 205 -6.58 -0.88 21.51
N HIS A 206 -5.97 -0.59 22.66
CA HIS A 206 -6.67 -0.53 23.94
C HIS A 206 -7.77 0.56 23.90
N PHE A 207 -7.49 1.71 23.28
CA PHE A 207 -8.50 2.73 23.02
C PHE A 207 -9.71 2.17 22.24
N GLY A 208 -9.45 1.46 21.14
CA GLY A 208 -10.49 0.85 20.31
C GLY A 208 -11.31 -0.21 21.06
N GLU A 209 -10.66 -1.02 21.89
CA GLU A 209 -11.33 -2.03 22.72
C GLU A 209 -12.33 -1.38 23.71
N ILE A 210 -11.94 -0.29 24.38
CA ILE A 210 -12.83 0.48 25.26
C ILE A 210 -13.98 1.11 24.46
N ALA A 211 -13.68 1.68 23.29
CA ALA A 211 -14.70 2.26 22.41
C ALA A 211 -15.76 1.22 22.01
N LEU A 212 -15.32 0.01 21.62
CA LEU A 212 -16.21 -1.09 21.24
C LEU A 212 -17.05 -1.60 22.42
N ALA A 213 -16.44 -1.80 23.59
CA ALA A 213 -17.13 -2.22 24.80
C ALA A 213 -18.24 -1.24 25.23
N ASN A 214 -18.12 0.04 24.86
CA ASN A 214 -19.06 1.10 25.18
C ASN A 214 -19.91 1.55 23.98
N ASN A 215 -20.04 0.72 22.94
CA ASN A 215 -20.85 0.96 21.74
C ASN A 215 -20.53 2.29 21.00
N GLN A 216 -19.29 2.77 21.07
CA GLN A 216 -18.85 4.00 20.40
C GLN A 216 -18.50 3.76 18.92
N LEU A 217 -19.35 3.05 18.16
CA LEU A 217 -19.09 2.72 16.75
C LEU A 217 -19.05 3.97 15.85
N LYS A 218 -19.84 4.99 16.18
CA LYS A 218 -19.90 6.26 15.45
C LYS A 218 -18.53 6.94 15.37
N LEU A 219 -17.68 6.76 16.39
CA LEU A 219 -16.30 7.27 16.42
C LEU A 219 -15.52 6.85 15.17
N PHE A 220 -15.55 5.57 14.82
CA PHE A 220 -14.77 5.03 13.71
C PHE A 220 -15.24 5.57 12.35
N THR A 221 -16.54 5.83 12.22
CA THR A 221 -17.13 6.45 11.03
C THR A 221 -16.69 7.91 10.91
N VAL A 222 -16.80 8.69 12.00
CA VAL A 222 -16.36 10.10 12.00
C VAL A 222 -14.86 10.19 11.74
N MET A 223 -14.05 9.34 12.36
CA MET A 223 -12.60 9.27 12.10
C MET A 223 -12.31 8.95 10.62
N SER A 224 -13.05 8.01 10.02
CA SER A 224 -12.90 7.68 8.59
C SER A 224 -13.27 8.86 7.70
N GLN A 225 -14.30 9.64 8.07
CA GLN A 225 -14.65 10.87 7.36
C GLN A 225 -13.53 11.91 7.47
N MET A 226 -12.96 12.11 8.66
CA MET A 226 -11.81 13.01 8.83
C MET A 226 -10.61 12.58 7.99
N VAL A 227 -10.33 11.28 7.87
CA VAL A 227 -9.27 10.78 6.96
C VAL A 227 -9.55 11.20 5.52
N CYS A 228 -10.79 11.09 5.05
CA CYS A 228 -11.19 11.54 3.71
C CYS A 228 -10.99 13.05 3.54
N ASP A 229 -11.44 13.85 4.51
CA ASP A 229 -11.36 15.31 4.47
C ASP A 229 -9.89 15.79 4.49
N GLU A 230 -9.05 15.22 5.37
CA GLU A 230 -7.62 15.50 5.43
C GLU A 230 -6.88 15.03 4.18
N SER A 231 -7.36 13.97 3.53
CA SER A 231 -6.80 13.52 2.25
C SER A 231 -7.06 14.52 1.14
N HIS A 232 -8.28 15.08 1.06
CA HIS A 232 -8.59 16.16 0.13
C HIS A 232 -7.76 17.42 0.42
N LYS A 233 -7.60 17.80 1.69
CA LYS A 233 -6.71 18.91 2.08
C LYS A 233 -5.27 18.67 1.64
N LEU A 234 -4.77 17.45 1.77
CA LEU A 234 -3.42 17.07 1.32
C LEU A 234 -3.24 17.18 -0.20
N LEU A 235 -4.30 16.89 -0.96
CA LEU A 235 -4.31 16.97 -2.43
C LEU A 235 -4.48 18.40 -2.95
N GLY A 236 -5.13 19.29 -2.19
CA GLY A 236 -5.31 20.68 -2.57
C GLY A 236 -6.12 20.82 -3.88
N GLU A 237 -5.55 21.50 -4.87
CA GLU A 237 -6.18 21.70 -6.19
C GLU A 237 -6.43 20.38 -6.95
N ASP A 238 -5.77 19.29 -6.54
CA ASP A 238 -5.94 17.97 -7.14
C ASP A 238 -7.05 17.14 -6.47
N ALA A 239 -7.73 17.65 -5.44
CA ALA A 239 -8.71 16.88 -4.66
C ALA A 239 -9.82 16.26 -5.54
N ASP A 240 -10.38 17.03 -6.47
CA ASP A 240 -11.47 16.57 -7.36
C ASP A 240 -11.00 15.54 -8.41
N LYS A 241 -9.70 15.25 -8.50
CA LYS A 241 -9.16 14.27 -9.45
C LYS A 241 -9.21 12.83 -8.94
N LEU A 242 -9.49 12.63 -7.64
CA LEU A 242 -9.45 11.32 -7.01
C LEU A 242 -10.54 11.20 -5.95
N ILE A 243 -11.43 10.22 -6.11
CA ILE A 243 -12.32 9.79 -5.02
C ILE A 243 -11.47 9.12 -3.96
N VAL A 244 -11.49 9.67 -2.75
CA VAL A 244 -10.84 9.08 -1.57
C VAL A 244 -11.88 8.39 -0.70
N ASP A 245 -11.57 7.16 -0.32
CA ASP A 245 -12.31 6.38 0.67
C ASP A 245 -11.42 6.07 1.87
N ALA A 246 -12.05 5.75 3.00
CA ALA A 246 -11.37 5.26 4.19
C ALA A 246 -12.16 4.10 4.79
N MET A 247 -11.47 3.00 5.13
CA MET A 247 -12.04 1.83 5.81
C MET A 247 -11.18 1.45 7.02
N CYS A 248 -11.79 1.55 8.21
CA CYS A 248 -11.15 1.24 9.49
C CYS A 248 -11.59 -0.13 9.99
N PHE A 249 -10.63 -1.02 10.21
CA PHE A 249 -10.84 -2.37 10.74
C PHE A 249 -10.35 -2.52 12.18
N ASP A 250 -10.90 -3.51 12.88
CA ASP A 250 -10.30 -4.06 14.10
C ASP A 250 -9.20 -5.09 13.78
N PHE A 251 -8.71 -5.79 14.80
CA PHE A 251 -7.66 -6.81 14.66
C PHE A 251 -8.19 -8.17 14.17
N ASP A 252 -9.50 -8.39 14.23
CA ASP A 252 -10.16 -9.64 13.84
C ASP A 252 -10.75 -9.56 12.42
N GLY A 253 -10.70 -8.39 11.80
CA GLY A 253 -11.17 -8.13 10.44
C GLY A 253 -12.58 -7.57 10.35
N THR A 254 -13.18 -7.15 11.46
CA THR A 254 -14.46 -6.44 11.47
C THR A 254 -14.28 -5.02 10.95
N LEU A 255 -15.09 -4.62 9.99
CA LEU A 255 -15.16 -3.24 9.51
C LEU A 255 -15.88 -2.38 10.56
N LEU A 256 -15.13 -1.53 11.27
CA LEU A 256 -15.65 -0.70 12.37
C LEU A 256 -16.27 0.61 11.89
N GLY A 257 -15.74 1.16 10.80
CA GLY A 257 -16.21 2.42 10.23
C GLY A 257 -15.61 2.66 8.86
N TYR A 258 -16.33 3.40 8.03
CA TYR A 258 -15.89 3.76 6.70
C TYR A 258 -16.49 5.09 6.27
N ALA A 259 -15.87 5.74 5.29
CA ALA A 259 -16.33 6.98 4.69
C ALA A 259 -15.85 7.09 3.24
N SER A 260 -16.53 7.94 2.47
CA SER A 260 -16.20 8.23 1.09
C SER A 260 -16.38 9.72 0.81
N THR A 261 -15.52 10.25 -0.04
CA THR A 261 -15.69 11.56 -0.66
C THR A 261 -16.65 11.52 -1.85
N SER A 262 -16.98 10.32 -2.36
CA SER A 262 -18.04 10.14 -3.34
C SER A 262 -19.41 10.15 -2.66
N PRO A 263 -20.40 10.88 -3.21
CA PRO A 263 -21.77 10.83 -2.72
C PRO A 263 -22.42 9.44 -2.90
N GLU A 264 -21.88 8.61 -3.80
CA GLU A 264 -22.36 7.23 -4.03
C GLU A 264 -21.86 6.24 -2.96
N GLY A 265 -20.95 6.66 -2.09
CA GLY A 265 -20.34 5.80 -1.08
C GLY A 265 -19.33 4.81 -1.66
N ILE A 266 -18.93 3.82 -0.85
CA ILE A 266 -17.97 2.77 -1.19
C ILE A 266 -18.70 1.61 -1.89
N PRO A 267 -18.20 1.07 -3.02
CA PRO A 267 -18.81 -0.06 -3.73
C PRO A 267 -18.51 -1.37 -2.98
N LEU A 268 -19.11 -1.53 -1.80
CA LEU A 268 -18.94 -2.71 -0.96
C LEU A 268 -19.64 -3.92 -1.61
N VAL A 269 -19.00 -5.08 -1.59
CA VAL A 269 -19.66 -6.34 -1.96
C VAL A 269 -20.71 -6.69 -0.91
N SER A 270 -21.84 -7.21 -1.35
CA SER A 270 -22.86 -7.74 -0.44
C SER A 270 -22.31 -8.97 0.29
N VAL A 271 -22.53 -9.07 1.60
CA VAL A 271 -22.03 -10.18 2.44
C VAL A 271 -22.67 -11.54 2.06
N SER A 272 -23.65 -11.56 1.15
CA SER A 272 -24.42 -12.75 0.77
C SER A 272 -23.83 -13.63 -0.35
N GLU A 273 -22.71 -13.26 -0.99
CA GLU A 273 -22.27 -13.98 -2.22
C GLU A 273 -20.89 -14.64 -2.16
N ARG A 274 -20.26 -14.77 -0.99
CA ARG A 274 -19.08 -15.64 -0.84
C ARG A 274 -19.46 -16.93 -0.14
N SER A 275 -19.96 -17.88 -0.93
CA SER A 275 -19.93 -19.29 -0.53
C SER A 275 -18.46 -19.72 -0.39
N PRO A 276 -18.04 -20.27 0.76
CA PRO A 276 -16.69 -20.79 0.89
C PRO A 276 -16.67 -22.16 0.21
N ASN A 277 -16.42 -22.25 -1.10
CA ASN A 277 -16.04 -23.51 -1.76
C ASN A 277 -15.49 -23.25 -3.18
N GLY A 278 -14.26 -23.73 -3.41
CA GLY A 278 -13.56 -23.75 -4.68
C GLY A 278 -12.06 -23.92 -4.50
#